data_AF-A0A7R9KQK8-F1
#
_entry.id   AF-A0A7R9KQK8-F1
#
_cell.length_a   1.000
_cell.length_b   1.000
_cell.length_c   1.000
_cell.angle_alpha   90.00
_cell.angle_beta   90.00
_cell.angle_gamma   90.00
#
_symmetry.space_group_name_H-M   'P 1'
#
loop_
_entity.id
_entity.type
_entity.pdbx_description
1 polymer ?
#
loop_
_entity_poly.entity_id
_entity_poly.type
_entity_poly.pdbx_seq_one_letter_code
_entity_poly.pdbx_strand_id
1 'polypeptide(L)'
;MGEDSTEPVWRGYLYAVLMFIAPMIESILTSQYDLGIGIITLRMRSCLTNAIYKKSLRLSSTGRKDFTIGEIVNLMAIDTSRIVEFVQVINETWSSPLQIAIALYLLWQQLGIASIAGLGAMLIL
;
A
#
# COMPACT_ATOMS: atom_id res chain seq x y z
N MET A 1 24.10 -29.57 31.93
CA MET A 1 25.19 -28.57 31.89
C MET A 1 24.78 -27.54 30.85
N GLY A 2 24.15 -26.43 31.18
CA GLY A 2 23.80 -25.84 32.47
C GLY A 2 23.49 -24.38 32.15
N GLU A 3 22.31 -23.92 32.50
CA GLU A 3 22.04 -22.49 32.70
C GLU A 3 20.72 -22.37 33.45
N ASP A 4 20.80 -21.79 34.65
CA ASP A 4 19.71 -21.51 35.55
C ASP A 4 18.63 -20.69 34.84
N SER A 5 17.48 -21.30 34.52
CA SER A 5 16.30 -20.56 34.08
C SER A 5 15.53 -20.02 35.29
N THR A 6 16.17 -19.18 36.10
CA THR A 6 15.50 -18.19 36.98
C THR A 6 14.86 -17.07 36.14
N GLU A 7 14.38 -17.39 34.95
CA GLU A 7 13.58 -16.52 34.10
C GLU A 7 12.13 -16.63 34.60
N PRO A 8 11.53 -15.55 35.10
CA PRO A 8 10.23 -15.65 35.73
C PRO A 8 9.14 -15.96 34.68
N VAL A 9 8.27 -16.93 35.01
CA VAL A 9 7.25 -17.52 34.11
C VAL A 9 6.35 -16.47 33.45
N TRP A 10 6.14 -15.31 34.08
CA TRP A 10 5.36 -14.20 33.52
C TRP A 10 5.93 -13.67 32.19
N ARG A 11 7.24 -13.82 31.92
CA ARG A 11 7.85 -13.41 30.64
C ARG A 11 7.33 -14.24 29.47
N GLY A 12 7.15 -15.55 29.66
CA GLY A 12 6.58 -16.44 28.65
C GLY A 12 5.13 -16.09 28.34
N TYR A 13 4.32 -15.87 29.37
CA TYR A 13 2.95 -15.38 29.20
C TYR A 13 2.90 -14.02 28.50
N LEU A 14 3.81 -13.10 28.84
CA LEU A 14 3.91 -11.80 28.17
C LEU A 14 4.20 -11.96 26.67
N TYR A 15 5.20 -12.77 26.28
CA TYR A 15 5.51 -13.00 24.87
C TYR A 15 4.35 -13.65 24.12
N ALA A 16 3.69 -14.65 24.71
CA ALA A 16 2.52 -15.30 24.09
C ALA A 16 1.38 -14.30 23.84
N VAL A 17 1.09 -13.44 24.82
CA VAL A 17 0.08 -12.38 24.68
C VAL A 17 0.49 -11.36 23.62
N LEU A 18 1.76 -10.94 23.58
CA LEU A 18 2.26 -10.01 22.56
C LEU A 18 2.18 -10.60 21.15
N MET A 19 2.56 -11.87 20.97
CA MET A 19 2.48 -12.56 19.67
C MET A 19 1.03 -12.73 19.18
N PHE A 20 0.05 -12.68 20.08
CA PHE A 20 -1.37 -12.69 19.71
C PHE A 20 -1.89 -11.26 19.41
N ILE A 21 -1.60 -10.30 20.28
CA ILE A 21 -2.13 -8.94 20.18
C ILE A 21 -1.51 -8.19 19.00
N ALA A 22 -0.21 -8.34 18.73
CA ALA A 22 0.48 -7.63 17.66
C ALA A 22 -0.17 -7.83 16.27
N PRO A 23 -0.39 -9.06 15.77
CA PRO A 23 -1.05 -9.26 14.47
C PRO A 23 -2.53 -8.89 14.49
N MET A 24 -3.20 -8.93 15.66
CA MET A 24 -4.58 -8.46 15.79
C MET A 24 -4.67 -6.95 15.56
N ILE A 25 -3.76 -6.17 16.16
CA ILE A 25 -3.66 -4.73 15.93
C ILE A 25 -3.31 -4.45 14.47
N GLU A 26 -2.32 -5.16 13.92
CA GLU A 26 -1.94 -5.05 12.50
C GLU A 26 -3.15 -5.25 11.58
N SER A 27 -3.92 -6.32 11.78
CA SER A 27 -5.11 -6.62 10.98
C SER A 27 -6.16 -5.50 11.04
N ILE A 28 -6.41 -4.95 12.24
CA ILE A 28 -7.36 -3.84 12.41
C ILE A 28 -6.84 -2.59 11.67
N LEU A 29 -5.56 -2.25 11.83
CA LEU A 29 -4.96 -1.08 11.19
C LEU A 29 -5.00 -1.19 9.66
N THR A 30 -4.64 -2.34 9.11
CA THR A 30 -4.71 -2.61 7.67
C THR A 30 -6.14 -2.49 7.16
N SER A 31 -7.11 -3.05 7.89
CA SER A 31 -8.53 -2.92 7.51
C SER A 31 -9.00 -1.46 7.50
N GLN A 32 -8.62 -0.66 8.51
CA GLN A 32 -8.95 0.77 8.53
C GLN A 32 -8.28 1.54 7.40
N TYR A 33 -7.03 1.21 7.08
CA TYR A 33 -6.30 1.77 5.96
C TYR A 33 -6.98 1.48 4.62
N ASP A 34 -7.39 0.23 4.38
CA ASP A 34 -8.08 -0.19 3.14
C ASP A 34 -9.41 0.54 2.96
N LEU A 35 -10.18 0.68 4.05
CA LEU A 35 -11.42 1.46 4.04
C LEU A 35 -11.15 2.94 3.73
N GLY A 36 -10.14 3.53 4.38
CA GLY A 36 -9.73 4.91 4.16
C GLY A 36 -9.33 5.18 2.70
N ILE A 37 -8.47 4.32 2.15
CA ILE A 37 -8.06 4.40 0.74
C ILE A 37 -9.26 4.20 -0.18
N GLY A 38 -10.14 3.24 0.10
CA GLY A 38 -11.35 3.02 -0.70
C GLY A 38 -12.22 4.28 -0.79
N ILE A 39 -12.42 4.98 0.33
CA ILE A 39 -13.17 6.24 0.37
C ILE A 39 -12.46 7.35 -0.42
N ILE A 40 -11.14 7.50 -0.25
CA ILE A 40 -10.35 8.51 -0.98
C ILE A 40 -10.42 8.27 -2.49
N THR A 41 -10.29 7.01 -2.90
CA THR A 41 -10.36 6.54 -4.30
C THR A 41 -11.70 6.91 -4.93
N LEU A 42 -12.79 6.62 -4.22
CA LEU A 42 -14.13 6.98 -4.68
C LEU A 42 -14.27 8.50 -4.84
N ARG A 43 -13.82 9.28 -3.85
CA ARG A 43 -13.87 10.76 -3.90
C ARG A 43 -13.05 11.34 -5.05
N MET A 44 -11.86 10.82 -5.29
CA MET A 44 -11.00 11.25 -6.41
C MET A 44 -11.68 10.97 -7.75
N ARG A 45 -12.22 9.77 -7.94
CA ARG A 45 -12.95 9.40 -9.17
C ARG A 45 -14.13 10.34 -9.42
N SER A 46 -14.96 10.57 -8.39
CA SER A 46 -16.10 11.48 -8.49
C SER A 46 -15.67 12.92 -8.79
N CYS A 47 -14.59 13.41 -8.18
CA CYS A 47 -14.08 14.76 -8.41
C CYS A 47 -13.59 14.93 -9.86
N LEU A 48 -12.77 14.00 -10.34
CA LEU A 48 -12.21 14.02 -11.70
C LEU A 48 -13.31 13.90 -12.76
N THR A 49 -14.21 12.93 -12.62
CA THR A 49 -15.34 12.78 -13.55
C THR A 49 -16.21 14.04 -13.57
N ASN A 50 -16.52 14.63 -12.41
CA ASN A 50 -17.30 15.87 -12.33
C ASN A 50 -16.56 17.06 -12.97
N ALA A 51 -15.26 17.19 -12.75
CA ALA A 51 -14.45 18.24 -13.35
C ALA A 51 -14.43 18.13 -14.89
N ILE A 52 -14.23 16.92 -15.41
CA ILE A 52 -14.26 16.64 -16.86
C ILE A 52 -15.65 16.92 -17.42
N TYR A 53 -16.71 16.48 -16.74
CA TYR A 53 -18.10 16.73 -17.13
C TYR A 53 -18.44 18.22 -17.18
N LYS A 54 -18.09 18.99 -16.14
CA LYS A 54 -18.29 20.46 -16.13
C LYS A 54 -17.50 21.14 -17.24
N LYS A 55 -16.28 20.68 -17.53
CA LYS A 55 -15.45 21.22 -18.61
C LYS A 55 -16.05 20.92 -19.98
N SER A 56 -16.55 19.71 -20.21
CA SER A 56 -17.17 19.32 -21.48
C SER A 56 -18.45 20.09 -21.78
N LEU A 57 -19.25 20.44 -20.77
CA LEU A 57 -20.43 21.29 -20.92
C LEU A 57 -20.11 22.75 -21.24
N ARG A 58 -18.92 23.24 -20.84
CA ARG A 58 -18.49 24.64 -21.05
C ARG A 58 -17.58 24.81 -22.27
N LEU A 59 -17.30 23.75 -23.02
CA LEU A 59 -16.43 23.80 -24.19
C LEU A 59 -17.11 24.60 -25.31
N SER A 60 -16.39 25.56 -25.89
CA SER A 60 -16.86 26.32 -27.06
C SER A 60 -16.89 25.44 -28.31
N SER A 61 -17.62 25.87 -29.35
CA SER A 61 -17.72 25.17 -30.65
C SER A 61 -16.34 24.81 -31.24
N THR A 62 -15.33 25.66 -31.04
CA THR A 62 -13.95 25.40 -31.48
C THR A 62 -13.28 24.29 -30.69
N GLY A 63 -13.33 24.32 -29.35
CA GLY A 63 -12.76 23.25 -28.52
C GLY A 63 -13.49 21.91 -28.65
N ARG A 64 -14.77 21.93 -29.10
CA ARG A 64 -15.55 20.73 -29.39
C ARG A 64 -15.13 20.03 -30.69
N LYS A 65 -14.36 20.71 -31.56
CA LYS A 65 -13.75 20.09 -32.74
C LYS A 65 -12.50 19.28 -32.40
N ASP A 66 -11.85 19.59 -31.28
CA ASP A 66 -10.61 18.95 -30.84
C ASP A 66 -10.87 17.66 -30.02
N PHE A 67 -12.08 17.48 -29.49
CA PHE A 67 -12.47 16.31 -28.69
C PHE A 67 -13.81 15.75 -29.12
N THR A 68 -13.80 14.47 -29.49
CA THR A 68 -15.00 13.68 -29.73
C THR A 68 -15.71 13.32 -28.42
N ILE A 69 -17.01 13.02 -28.50
CA ILE A 69 -17.78 12.53 -27.35
C ILE A 69 -17.16 11.24 -26.79
N GLY A 70 -16.65 10.36 -27.66
CA GLY A 70 -15.98 9.12 -27.27
C GLY A 70 -14.72 9.36 -26.45
N GLU A 71 -13.88 10.33 -26.84
CA GLU A 71 -12.68 10.69 -26.08
C GLU A 71 -13.00 11.28 -24.72
N ILE A 72 -14.05 12.11 -24.61
CA ILE A 72 -14.51 12.66 -23.31
C ILE A 72 -15.01 11.54 -22.40
N VAL A 73 -15.75 10.57 -22.94
CA VAL A 73 -16.18 9.39 -22.18
C VAL A 73 -15.00 8.52 -21.75
N ASN A 74 -14.00 8.33 -22.63
CA ASN A 74 -12.76 7.64 -22.29
C ASN A 74 -12.01 8.33 -21.16
N LEU A 75 -11.89 9.66 -21.21
CA LEU A 75 -11.27 10.47 -20.16
C LEU A 75 -11.96 10.29 -18.81
N MET A 76 -13.31 10.28 -18.81
CA MET A 76 -14.10 10.10 -17.58
C MET A 76 -14.03 8.66 -17.04
N ALA A 77 -13.93 7.66 -17.90
CA ALA A 77 -14.02 6.25 -17.51
C ALA A 77 -12.64 5.60 -17.30
N ILE A 78 -11.78 5.64 -18.31
CA ILE A 78 -10.49 4.93 -18.32
C ILE A 78 -9.39 5.79 -17.70
N ASP A 79 -9.19 7.01 -18.20
CA ASP A 79 -8.06 7.83 -17.75
C ASP A 79 -8.22 8.25 -16.28
N THR A 80 -9.43 8.62 -15.87
CA THR A 80 -9.73 8.90 -14.46
C THR A 80 -9.40 7.70 -13.56
N SER A 81 -9.70 6.47 -13.99
CA SER A 81 -9.40 5.27 -13.20
C SER A 81 -7.90 5.04 -13.09
N ARG A 82 -7.17 5.16 -14.21
CA ARG A 82 -5.72 5.04 -14.25
C ARG A 82 -5.02 6.05 -13.35
N ILE A 83 -5.48 7.30 -13.32
CA ILE A 83 -4.93 8.34 -12.45
C ILE A 83 -5.10 7.97 -10.97
N VAL A 84 -6.29 7.50 -10.59
CA VAL A 84 -6.57 7.13 -9.20
C VAL A 84 -5.74 5.91 -8.77
N GLU A 85 -5.64 4.89 -9.62
CA GLU A 85 -4.78 3.72 -9.39
C GLU A 85 -3.30 4.12 -9.27
N PHE A 86 -2.83 5.03 -10.13
CA PHE A 86 -1.45 5.52 -10.07
C PHE A 86 -1.11 6.19 -8.74
N VAL A 87 -2.04 6.95 -8.16
CA VAL A 87 -1.85 7.57 -6.82
C VAL A 87 -1.72 6.51 -5.73
N GLN A 88 -2.48 5.42 -5.81
CA GLN A 88 -2.35 4.30 -4.88
C GLN A 88 -0.99 3.60 -5.04
N VAL A 89 -0.62 3.28 -6.28
CA VAL A 89 0.65 2.61 -6.61
C VAL A 89 1.84 3.41 -6.11
N ILE A 90 1.84 4.74 -6.26
CA ILE A 90 2.91 5.58 -5.71
C ILE A 90 3.07 5.36 -4.21
N ASN A 91 1.96 5.32 -3.46
CA ASN A 91 2.01 5.15 -2.01
C ASN A 91 2.63 3.81 -1.61
N GLU A 92 2.28 2.73 -2.31
CA GLU A 92 2.87 1.41 -2.09
C GLU A 92 4.35 1.37 -2.51
N THR A 93 4.70 2.08 -3.60
CA THR A 93 6.04 2.05 -4.19
C THR A 93 7.11 2.60 -3.26
N TRP A 94 6.82 3.63 -2.44
CA TRP A 94 7.80 4.14 -1.48
C TRP A 94 7.74 3.42 -0.13
N SER A 95 6.58 2.90 0.26
CA SER A 95 6.39 2.14 1.50
C SER A 95 7.08 0.77 1.45
N SER A 96 6.98 0.06 0.32
CA SER A 96 7.51 -1.30 0.17
C SER A 96 9.03 -1.38 0.35
N PRO A 97 9.86 -0.51 -0.25
CA PRO A 97 11.31 -0.49 0.00
C PRO A 97 11.67 -0.29 1.46
N LEU A 98 10.93 0.56 2.19
CA LEU A 98 11.17 0.78 3.61
C LEU A 98 10.89 -0.49 4.42
N GLN A 99 9.77 -1.16 4.14
CA GLN A 99 9.40 -2.41 4.80
C GLN A 99 10.45 -3.51 4.54
N ILE A 100 10.89 -3.65 3.28
CA ILE A 100 11.96 -4.58 2.91
C ILE A 100 13.25 -4.22 3.68
N ALA A 101 13.67 -2.96 3.69
CA ALA A 101 14.89 -2.54 4.37
C ALA A 101 14.88 -2.88 5.87
N ILE A 102 13.75 -2.65 6.56
CA ILE A 102 13.57 -2.99 7.97
C ILE A 102 13.62 -4.51 8.16
N ALA A 103 12.90 -5.28 7.33
CA ALA A 103 12.90 -6.73 7.41
C ALA A 103 14.31 -7.30 7.22
N LEU A 104 15.06 -6.81 6.23
CA LEU A 104 16.45 -7.21 5.98
C LEU A 104 17.38 -6.86 7.13
N TYR A 105 17.21 -5.68 7.73
CA TYR A 105 17.99 -5.27 8.89
C TYR A 105 17.76 -6.21 10.08
N LEU A 106 16.50 -6.54 10.38
CA LEU A 106 16.17 -7.49 11.46
C LEU A 106 16.70 -8.90 11.17
N LEU A 107 16.60 -9.35 9.92
CA LEU A 107 17.10 -10.65 9.48
C LEU A 107 18.63 -10.72 9.63
N TRP A 108 19.33 -9.65 9.24
CA TRP A 108 20.78 -9.52 9.42
C TRP A 108 21.19 -9.59 10.89
N GLN A 109 20.44 -8.98 11.81
CA GLN A 109 20.73 -9.08 13.25
C GLN A 109 20.60 -10.52 13.77
N GLN A 110 19.66 -11.30 13.23
CA GLN A 110 19.42 -12.68 13.69
C GLN A 110 20.37 -13.71 13.07
N LEU A 111 20.73 -13.55 11.79
CA LEU A 111 21.42 -14.57 10.98
C LEU A 111 22.77 -14.12 10.39
N GLY A 112 23.12 -12.82 10.50
CA GLY A 112 24.38 -12.28 9.98
C GLY A 112 24.55 -12.48 8.47
N ILE A 113 25.72 -12.92 8.05
CA ILE A 113 26.06 -13.10 6.61
C ILE A 113 25.18 -14.15 5.92
N ALA A 114 24.65 -15.13 6.66
CA ALA A 114 23.76 -16.15 6.10
C ALA A 114 22.47 -15.55 5.51
N SER A 115 22.03 -14.38 6.01
CA SER A 115 20.90 -13.61 5.46
C SER A 115 21.10 -13.23 3.99
N ILE A 116 22.32 -12.86 3.61
CA ILE A 116 22.64 -12.44 2.22
C ILE A 116 22.56 -13.62 1.26
N ALA A 117 22.95 -14.82 1.68
CA ALA A 117 22.82 -16.02 0.85
C ALA A 117 21.35 -16.33 0.53
N GLY A 118 20.46 -16.19 1.52
CA GLY A 118 19.01 -16.33 1.33
C GLY A 118 18.42 -15.31 0.36
N LEU A 119 18.87 -14.05 0.44
CA LEU A 119 18.45 -13.00 -0.51
C LEU A 119 18.95 -13.26 -1.93
N GLY A 120 20.20 -13.72 -2.06
CA GLY A 120 20.75 -14.14 -3.35
C GLY A 120 19.88 -15.21 -4.01
N ALA A 121 19.45 -16.22 -3.25
CA ALA A 121 18.56 -17.26 -3.77
C ALA A 121 17.18 -16.72 -4.18
N MET A 122 16.58 -15.82 -3.39
CA MET A 122 15.28 -15.20 -3.73
C MET A 122 15.33 -14.31 -4.97
N LEU A 123 16.47 -13.67 -5.26
CA LEU A 123 16.62 -12.82 -6.44
C LEU A 123 16.96 -13.61 -7.72
N ILE A 124 17.49 -14.82 -7.57
CA ILE A 124 17.84 -15.72 -8.68
C ILE A 124 16.61 -16.53 -9.16
N LEU A 125 15.69 -16.85 -8.24
CA LEU A 125 14.40 -17.50 -8.52
C LEU A 125 13.36 -16.50 -9.04
#